data_AF-A0A5C5XPZ2-F1
#
_entry.id   AF-A0A5C5XPZ2-F1
#
_cell.length_a   1.000
_cell.length_b   1.000
_cell.length_c   1.000
_cell.angle_alpha   90.00
_cell.angle_beta   90.00
_cell.angle_gamma   90.00
#
_symmetry.space_group_name_H-M   'P 1'
#
loop_
_entity.id
_entity.type
_entity.pdbx_description
1 polymer ?
#
loop_
_entity_poly.entity_id
_entity_poly.type
_entity_poly.pdbx_seq_one_letter_code
_entity_poly.pdbx_strand_id
1 'polypeptide(L)' 'MRVMVMVKAAKSSEAGELPSEQLMAEMGKFNEELVKAGIMKAGDGLKPSHEGVRVHFSGSKRTLTDGPFAETKELIAGYW' A
#
# COMPACT_ATOMS: atom_id res chain seq x y z
N MET A 1 -14.28 7.61 -15.70
CA MET A 1 -14.33 6.47 -14.75
C MET A 1 -13.01 6.43 -14.00
N ARG A 2 -13.02 6.11 -12.69
CA ARG A 2 -11.80 5.93 -11.89
C ARG A 2 -11.77 4.51 -11.37
N VAL A 3 -10.57 3.94 -11.25
CA VAL A 3 -10.33 2.63 -10.65
C VAL A 3 -9.22 2.78 -9.61
N MET A 4 -9.15 1.84 -8.67
CA MET A 4 -8.03 1.71 -7.75
C MET A 4 -7.31 0.41 -8.09
N VAL A 5 -6.00 0.48 -8.28
CA VAL A 5 -5.16 -0.69 -8.50
C VAL A 5 -4.52 -1.04 -7.17
N MET A 6 -4.79 -2.23 -6.63
CA MET A 6 -4.21 -2.69 -5.37
C MET A 6 -3.04 -3.63 -5.64
N VAL A 7 -1.90 -3.35 -5.00
CA VAL A 7 -0.72 -4.22 -5.01
C VAL A 7 -0.87 -5.24 -3.90
N LYS A 8 -0.89 -6.53 -4.25
CA LYS A 8 -0.87 -7.61 -3.26
C LYS A 8 0.52 -7.69 -2.62
N ALA A 9 0.55 -7.84 -1.30
CA ALA A 9 1.79 -8.07 -0.58
C ALA A 9 2.41 -9.43 -0.94
N ALA A 10 3.73 -9.47 -0.90
CA ALA A 10 4.54 -10.67 -1.00
C ALA A 10 5.34 -10.86 0.29
N LYS A 11 5.98 -12.02 0.44
CA LYS A 11 6.86 -12.29 1.60
C LYS A 11 7.96 -11.23 1.74
N SER A 12 8.52 -10.77 0.63
CA SER A 12 9.56 -9.74 0.59
C SER A 12 9.04 -8.38 1.07
N SER A 13 7.86 -7.95 0.61
CA SER A 13 7.28 -6.67 1.04
C SER A 13 6.93 -6.68 2.53
N GLU A 14 6.40 -7.79 3.05
CA GLU A 14 6.11 -7.94 4.48
C GLU A 14 7.38 -8.06 5.35
N ALA A 15 8.50 -8.50 4.76
CA ALA A 15 9.81 -8.48 5.39
C ALA A 15 10.48 -7.08 5.34
N GLY A 16 9.85 -6.09 4.71
CA GLY A 16 10.41 -4.76 4.53
C GLY A 16 11.55 -4.70 3.52
N GLU A 17 11.67 -5.70 2.64
CA GLU A 17 12.67 -5.70 1.59
C GLU A 17 12.36 -4.59 0.58
N LEU A 18 13.36 -3.72 0.36
CA LEU A 18 13.26 -2.67 -0.64
C LEU A 18 13.63 -3.22 -2.01
N PRO A 19 12.94 -2.79 -3.09
CA PRO A 19 13.37 -3.13 -4.43
C PRO A 19 14.72 -2.48 -4.77
N SER A 20 15.37 -2.96 -5.83
CA SER A 20 16.64 -2.39 -6.28
C SER A 20 16.49 -0.92 -6.68
N GLU A 21 17.57 -0.15 -6.56
CA GLU A 21 17.58 1.26 -6.98
C GLU A 21 17.20 1.42 -8.45
N GLN A 22 17.62 0.50 -9.31
CA GLN A 22 17.25 0.51 -10.72
C GLN A 22 15.73 0.33 -10.89
N LEU A 23 15.13 -0.63 -10.20
CA LEU A 23 13.68 -0.86 -10.28
C LEU A 23 12.89 0.32 -9.71
N MET A 24 13.38 0.95 -8.64
CA MET A 24 12.81 2.19 -8.11
C MET A 24 12.84 3.33 -9.12
N ALA A 25 13.96 3.53 -9.81
CA ALA A 25 14.10 4.58 -10.82
C ALA A 25 13.17 4.35 -12.02
N GLU A 26 13.09 3.11 -12.51
CA GLU A 26 12.19 2.73 -13.61
C GLU A 26 10.71 2.92 -13.23
N MET A 27 10.32 2.52 -12.02
CA MET A 27 8.97 2.72 -11.50
C MET A 27 8.63 4.19 -11.32
N GLY A 28 9.57 5.00 -10.82
CA GLY A 28 9.42 6.44 -10.69
C GLY A 28 9.16 7.11 -12.04
N LYS A 29 9.96 6.78 -13.05
CA LYS A 29 9.78 7.30 -14.41
C LYS A 29 8.42 6.93 -15.00
N PHE A 30 8.00 5.68 -14.84
CA PHE A 30 6.70 5.22 -15.33
C PHE A 30 5.54 5.95 -14.62
N ASN A 31 5.60 6.10 -13.29
CA ASN A 31 4.58 6.83 -12.53
C ASN A 31 4.51 8.30 -12.95
N GLU A 32 5.65 8.96 -13.20
CA GLU A 32 5.69 10.34 -13.71
C GLU A 32 4.99 10.48 -15.06
N GLU A 33 5.20 9.53 -15.98
CA GLU A 33 4.54 9.53 -17.29
C GLU A 33 3.02 9.39 -17.14
N LEU A 34 2.54 8.51 -16.23
CA LEU A 34 1.12 8.36 -15.94
C LEU A 34 0.51 9.61 -15.29
N VAL A 35 1.24 10.30 -14.42
CA VAL A 35 0.80 11.57 -13.81
C VAL A 35 0.72 12.66 -14.88
N LYS A 36 1.74 12.81 -15.74
CA LYS A 36 1.75 13.79 -16.84
C LYS A 36 0.62 13.55 -17.84
N ALA A 37 0.28 12.28 -18.10
CA ALA A 37 -0.86 11.88 -18.93
C ALA A 37 -2.22 12.09 -18.22
N GLY A 38 -2.24 12.47 -16.95
CA GLY A 38 -3.46 12.65 -16.16
C GLY A 38 -4.17 11.34 -15.80
N ILE A 39 -3.49 10.20 -15.90
CA ILE A 39 -4.03 8.86 -15.61
C ILE A 39 -3.94 8.56 -14.11
N MET A 40 -2.73 8.64 -13.55
CA MET A 40 -2.48 8.37 -12.13
C MET A 40 -2.93 9.56 -11.27
N LYS A 41 -3.77 9.30 -10.26
CA LYS A 41 -4.32 10.33 -9.37
C LYS A 41 -3.68 10.35 -8.00
N ALA A 42 -3.30 9.17 -7.51
CA ALA A 42 -2.57 8.96 -6.28
C ALA A 42 -1.82 7.64 -6.41
N GLY A 43 -0.93 7.36 -5.47
CA GLY A 43 -0.37 6.04 -5.28
C GLY A 43 0.79 6.08 -4.31
N ASP A 44 0.95 5.00 -3.56
CA ASP A 44 2.00 4.88 -2.56
C ASP A 44 2.29 3.40 -2.23
N GLY A 45 3.51 3.16 -1.75
CA GLY A 45 3.88 1.91 -1.11
C GLY A 45 3.44 1.94 0.36
N LEU A 46 2.86 0.84 0.84
CA LEU A 46 2.49 0.68 2.23
C LEU A 46 3.58 -0.04 3.00
N LYS A 47 3.67 0.28 4.29
CA LYS A 47 4.53 -0.45 5.23
C LYS A 47 4.06 -1.89 5.43
N PRO A 48 4.95 -2.79 5.88
CA PRO A 48 4.56 -4.14 6.31
C PRO A 48 3.38 -4.13 7.27
N SER A 49 2.51 -5.13 7.15
CA SER A 49 1.25 -5.15 7.90
C SER A 49 1.42 -5.22 9.43
N HIS A 50 2.58 -5.70 9.91
CA HIS A 50 2.89 -5.75 11.34
C HIS A 50 3.10 -4.36 11.96
N GLU A 51 3.35 -3.32 11.16
CA GLU A 51 3.37 -1.92 11.60
C GLU A 51 1.97 -1.26 11.53
N GLY A 52 0.97 -1.97 11.03
CA GLY A 52 -0.39 -1.47 10.90
C GLY A 52 -1.12 -1.34 12.24
N VAL A 53 -1.94 -0.30 12.37
CA VAL A 53 -2.84 -0.11 13.51
C VAL A 53 -4.24 0.13 12.98
N ARG A 54 -5.22 -0.59 13.51
CA ARG A 54 -6.63 -0.41 13.19
C ARG A 54 -7.33 0.35 14.29
N VAL A 55 -8.17 1.29 13.88
CA VAL A 55 -8.98 2.10 14.79
C VAL A 55 -10.45 1.75 14.56
N HIS A 56 -11.10 1.18 15.57
CA HIS A 56 -12.53 0.92 15.55
C HIS A 56 -13.29 2.02 16.30
N PHE A 57 -14.32 2.58 15.65
CA PHE A 57 -15.16 3.64 16.20
C PHE A 57 -16.55 3.09 16.55
N SER A 58 -17.00 3.36 17.78
CA SER A 58 -18.35 3.03 18.24
C SER A 58 -18.89 4.18 19.10
N GLY A 59 -19.71 5.05 18.50
CA GLY A 59 -20.13 6.30 19.13
C GLY A 59 -18.94 7.17 19.52
N SER A 60 -18.82 7.49 20.82
CA SER A 60 -17.67 8.21 21.38
C SER A 60 -16.49 7.31 21.76
N LYS A 61 -16.61 5.98 21.65
CA LYS A 61 -15.55 5.02 21.95
C LYS A 61 -14.63 4.82 20.74
N ARG A 62 -13.32 4.76 21.01
CA ARG A 62 -12.26 4.42 20.05
C ARG A 62 -11.45 3.27 20.63
N THR A 63 -11.24 2.22 19.83
CA THR A 63 -10.44 1.05 20.21
C THR A 63 -9.33 0.86 19.20
N LEU A 64 -8.11 0.64 19.68
CA LEU A 64 -6.95 0.34 18.84
C LEU A 64 -6.71 -1.16 18.79
N THR A 65 -6.27 -1.66 17.64
CA THR A 65 -5.86 -3.05 17.49
C THR A 65 -4.68 -3.12 16.54
N ASP A 66 -3.59 -3.70 17.00
CA ASP A 66 -2.37 -3.88 16.21
C ASP A 66 -2.59 -4.90 15.09
N GLY A 67 -1.80 -4.76 14.03
CA GLY A 67 -1.65 -5.74 12.96
C GLY A 67 -2.75 -5.73 11.89
N PRO A 68 -2.64 -6.65 10.92
CA PRO A 68 -3.58 -6.75 9.81
C PRO A 68 -4.96 -7.28 10.20
N PHE A 69 -5.86 -7.34 9.21
CA PHE A 69 -7.10 -8.11 9.25
C PHE A 69 -6.86 -9.56 9.70
N ALA A 70 -7.77 -10.09 10.51
CA ALA A 70 -7.64 -11.46 11.04
C ALA A 70 -7.59 -12.51 9.92
N GLU A 71 -8.22 -12.23 8.77
CA GLU A 71 -8.02 -12.97 7.53
C GLU A 71 -6.94 -12.30 6.67
N THR A 72 -5.74 -12.89 6.65
CA THR A 72 -4.52 -12.32 6.05
C THR A 72 -4.16 -12.88 4.68
N LYS A 73 -5.08 -13.60 4.01
CA LYS A 73 -4.75 -14.29 2.75
C LYS A 73 -4.27 -13.33 1.66
N GLU A 74 -4.74 -12.08 1.68
CA GLU A 74 -4.40 -11.07 0.69
C GLU A 74 -4.15 -9.72 1.38
N LEU A 75 -2.91 -9.50 1.82
CA LEU A 75 -2.46 -8.21 2.35
C LEU A 75 -2.14 -7.23 1.21
N ILE A 76 -2.09 -5.93 1.53
CA ILE A 76 -1.90 -4.85 0.56
C ILE A 76 -0.53 -4.21 0.81
N ALA A 77 0.30 -4.14 -0.23
CA ALA A 77 1.61 -3.49 -0.20
C ALA A 77 1.62 -2.11 -0.87
N GLY A 78 0.52 -1.69 -1.49
CA GLY A 78 0.47 -0.42 -2.20
C GLY A 78 -0.80 -0.22 -3.00
N TYR A 79 -0.97 0.97 -3.57
CA TYR A 79 -2.07 1.30 -4.46
C TYR A 79 -1.69 2.35 -5.52
N TRP A 80 -2.50 2.44 -6.57
CA TRP A 80 -2.58 3.56 -7.53
C TRP A 80 -4.05 3.97 -7.76
#